data_AF-A0A0G1DUM9-F1
#
_entry.id   AF-A0A0G1DUM9-F1
#
_cell.length_a   1.000
_cell.length_b   1.000
_cell.length_c   1.000
_cell.angle_alpha   90.00
_cell.angle_beta   90.00
_cell.angle_gamma   90.00
#
_symmetry.space_group_name_H-M   'P 1'
#
loop_
_entity.id
_entity.type
_entity.pdbx_description
1 polymer ?
#
loop_
_entity_poly.entity_id
_entity_poly.type
_entity_poly.pdbx_seq_one_letter_code
_entity_poly.pdbx_strand_id
1 'polypeptide(L)'
;MAVSYFDLVNYQCFGKKIDYHKSGGVGINQFVAGAALGLIYYFSLFTSHPAYAGWLINNELPVYSFQSVLTAFGLLLPFSLIGSFLILKNISFNKIWLIIISLSIGGWVALFLPLYINNKLFLGWYLGLILTSAYALVYIIDNQLLGRWRSAWLTLIVIIIISGNVAFYSKRVLNLFILQYPCYLPHEYFLSARWLKDNSSLNDSILTLDQWGTFYISQAGLKSFVGSNQVYQLLKKTELSRWFYQNNDQDEEKRAMLKQYGLDFVLSSPFEKQAGSYDPSSKNYLEKVYDDGWARIYRVIPELL
;
A
#
# COMPACT_ATOMS: atom_id res chain seq x y z
N MET A 1 -18.14 -23.83 36.78
CA MET A 1 -19.01 -22.64 36.68
C MET A 1 -18.58 -21.87 35.43
N ALA A 2 -18.96 -22.38 34.26
CA ALA A 2 -18.61 -21.80 32.97
C ALA A 2 -19.77 -20.88 32.57
N VAL A 3 -19.57 -19.58 32.72
CA VAL A 3 -20.51 -18.57 32.24
C VAL A 3 -20.39 -18.53 30.72
N SER A 4 -21.47 -18.90 30.03
CA SER A 4 -21.68 -18.72 28.59
C SER A 4 -21.48 -17.23 28.25
N TYR A 5 -20.29 -16.87 27.76
CA TYR A 5 -19.96 -15.50 27.36
C TYR A 5 -20.48 -15.14 25.95
N PHE A 6 -21.23 -16.04 25.30
CA PHE A 6 -21.74 -15.84 23.94
C PHE A 6 -23.23 -15.50 23.84
N ASP A 7 -23.94 -15.35 24.96
CA ASP A 7 -25.36 -14.93 24.97
C ASP A 7 -25.56 -13.39 24.83
N LEU A 8 -24.49 -12.62 24.58
CA LEU A 8 -24.52 -11.16 24.59
C LEU A 8 -24.90 -10.48 23.26
N VAL A 9 -25.56 -11.17 22.33
CA VAL A 9 -26.15 -10.52 21.13
C VAL A 9 -27.62 -10.91 20.95
N ASN A 10 -28.41 -10.79 22.02
CA ASN A 10 -29.85 -10.57 21.90
C ASN A 10 -30.13 -9.07 22.11
N TYR A 11 -29.77 -8.25 21.13
CA TYR A 11 -30.27 -6.88 21.06
C TYR A 11 -31.76 -6.93 20.73
N GLN A 12 -32.61 -6.95 21.77
CA GLN A 12 -34.02 -6.58 21.68
C GLN A 12 -34.15 -5.06 21.48
N CYS A 13 -33.66 -4.54 20.36
CA CYS A 13 -34.06 -3.22 19.89
C CYS A 13 -35.23 -3.40 18.93
N PHE A 14 -36.42 -3.00 19.36
CA PHE A 14 -37.73 -3.08 18.67
C PHE A 14 -38.35 -4.49 18.61
N GLY A 15 -39.46 -4.67 19.34
CA GLY A 15 -40.20 -5.93 19.55
C GLY A 15 -40.82 -6.63 18.33
N LYS A 16 -40.19 -6.62 17.17
CA LYS A 16 -40.49 -7.53 16.05
C LYS A 16 -39.41 -8.59 15.97
N LYS A 17 -39.77 -9.86 16.19
CA LYS A 17 -38.97 -11.00 15.74
C LYS A 17 -38.83 -10.90 14.22
N ILE A 18 -37.68 -10.43 13.75
CA ILE A 18 -37.35 -10.49 12.32
C ILE A 18 -37.08 -11.96 12.03
N ASP A 19 -37.96 -12.57 11.25
CA ASP A 19 -37.89 -13.98 10.88
C ASP A 19 -36.82 -14.15 9.77
N TYR A 20 -35.55 -14.20 10.18
CA TYR A 20 -34.38 -14.29 9.29
C TYR A 20 -34.35 -15.53 8.39
N HIS A 21 -35.24 -16.50 8.62
CA HIS A 21 -35.34 -17.69 7.78
C HIS A 21 -35.93 -17.42 6.39
N LYS A 22 -36.76 -16.38 6.20
CA LYS A 22 -37.42 -16.11 4.91
C LYS A 22 -36.72 -15.11 3.99
N SER A 23 -35.80 -14.29 4.49
CA SER A 23 -35.06 -13.28 3.68
C SER A 23 -33.72 -13.79 3.12
N GLY A 24 -33.38 -15.05 3.37
CA GLY A 24 -32.01 -15.57 3.26
C GLY A 24 -31.40 -15.66 1.87
N GLY A 25 -32.20 -15.92 0.82
CA GLY A 25 -31.69 -16.04 -0.54
C GLY A 25 -31.46 -14.70 -1.24
N VAL A 26 -32.16 -13.65 -0.80
CA VAL A 26 -32.14 -12.36 -1.48
C VAL A 26 -30.80 -11.64 -1.30
N GLY A 27 -30.21 -11.71 -0.10
CA GLY A 27 -28.96 -10.99 0.21
C GLY A 27 -27.71 -11.54 -0.52
N ILE A 28 -27.61 -12.87 -0.68
CA ILE A 28 -26.45 -13.48 -1.35
C ILE A 28 -26.48 -13.16 -2.85
N ASN A 29 -27.65 -13.28 -3.49
CA ASN A 29 -27.80 -12.98 -4.91
C ASN A 29 -27.53 -11.50 -5.20
N GLN A 30 -27.98 -10.59 -4.34
CA GLN A 30 -27.67 -9.16 -4.45
C GLN A 30 -26.17 -8.86 -4.29
N PHE A 31 -25.50 -9.52 -3.33
CA PHE A 31 -24.06 -9.38 -3.16
C PHE A 31 -23.28 -9.87 -4.39
N VAL A 32 -23.62 -11.05 -4.91
CA VAL A 32 -22.99 -11.62 -6.11
C VAL A 32 -23.24 -10.74 -7.33
N ALA A 33 -24.46 -10.26 -7.53
CA ALA A 33 -24.79 -9.36 -8.62
C ALA A 33 -24.02 -8.03 -8.52
N GLY A 34 -23.95 -7.45 -7.31
CA GLY A 34 -23.17 -6.24 -7.07
C GLY A 34 -21.68 -6.42 -7.33
N ALA A 35 -21.11 -7.54 -6.88
CA ALA A 35 -19.71 -7.89 -7.14
C ALA A 35 -19.45 -8.08 -8.66
N ALA A 36 -20.34 -8.78 -9.36
CA ALA A 36 -20.24 -8.98 -10.81
C ALA A 36 -20.30 -7.66 -11.58
N LEU A 37 -21.23 -6.77 -11.23
CA LEU A 37 -21.33 -5.44 -11.83
C LEU A 37 -20.08 -4.60 -11.57
N GLY A 38 -19.54 -4.65 -10.34
CA GLY A 38 -18.27 -4.01 -10.01
C GLY A 38 -17.11 -4.53 -10.87
N LEU A 39 -17.02 -5.85 -11.04
CA LEU A 39 -15.99 -6.47 -11.89
C LEU A 39 -16.12 -6.07 -13.36
N ILE A 40 -17.34 -6.06 -13.90
CA ILE A 40 -17.60 -5.61 -15.28
C ILE A 40 -17.20 -4.14 -15.46
N TYR A 41 -17.56 -3.28 -14.51
CA TYR A 41 -17.17 -1.88 -14.53
C TYR A 41 -15.65 -1.70 -14.51
N TYR A 42 -14.95 -2.37 -13.59
CA TYR A 42 -13.48 -2.31 -13.52
C TYR A 42 -12.84 -2.86 -14.80
N PHE A 43 -13.32 -3.98 -15.31
CA PHE A 43 -12.82 -4.54 -16.56
C PHE A 43 -12.97 -3.56 -17.72
N SER A 44 -14.14 -2.93 -17.86
CA SER A 44 -14.39 -1.88 -18.86
C SER A 44 -13.47 -0.68 -18.66
N LEU A 45 -13.29 -0.22 -17.42
CA LEU A 45 -12.43 0.91 -17.08
C LEU A 45 -10.96 0.66 -17.49
N PHE A 46 -10.40 -0.50 -17.11
CA PHE A 46 -9.01 -0.86 -17.39
C PHE A 46 -8.74 -1.16 -18.86
N THR A 47 -9.73 -1.62 -19.61
CA THR A 47 -9.59 -1.91 -21.05
C THR A 47 -9.83 -0.68 -21.93
N SER A 48 -10.69 0.25 -21.50
CA SER A 48 -11.11 1.39 -22.34
C SER A 48 -10.26 2.65 -22.14
N HIS A 49 -9.54 2.78 -21.02
CA HIS A 49 -8.80 4.01 -20.69
C HIS A 49 -7.29 3.76 -20.58
N PRO A 50 -6.46 4.35 -21.47
CA PRO A 50 -5.00 4.11 -21.51
C PRO A 50 -4.26 4.45 -20.22
N ALA A 51 -4.73 5.45 -19.48
CA ALA A 51 -4.15 5.83 -18.19
C ALA A 51 -4.26 4.69 -17.16
N TYR A 52 -5.42 4.04 -17.09
CA TYR A 52 -5.66 2.90 -16.21
C TYR A 52 -4.95 1.63 -16.70
N ALA A 53 -4.86 1.42 -18.01
CA ALA A 53 -4.06 0.33 -18.57
C ALA A 53 -2.57 0.49 -18.23
N GLY A 54 -2.02 1.69 -18.40
CA GLY A 54 -0.63 1.99 -18.02
C GLY A 54 -0.41 1.87 -16.51
N TRP A 55 -1.38 2.29 -15.70
CA TRP A 55 -1.36 2.06 -14.25
C TRP A 55 -1.31 0.57 -13.91
N LEU A 56 -2.10 -0.27 -14.59
CA LEU A 56 -2.15 -1.71 -14.35
C LEU A 56 -0.80 -2.38 -14.65
N ILE A 57 -0.13 -1.96 -15.73
CA ILE A 57 1.21 -2.44 -16.11
C ILE A 57 2.24 -2.05 -15.05
N ASN A 58 2.16 -0.83 -14.52
CA ASN A 58 3.12 -0.33 -13.52
C ASN A 58 2.82 -0.80 -12.10
N ASN A 59 1.66 -1.43 -11.88
CA ASN A 59 1.26 -1.98 -10.58
C ASN A 59 1.92 -3.35 -10.37
N GLU A 60 3.25 -3.38 -10.45
CA GLU A 60 4.11 -4.50 -10.07
C GLU A 60 4.10 -4.61 -8.55
N LEU A 61 3.06 -5.25 -8.05
CA LEU A 61 3.02 -5.70 -6.68
C LEU A 61 3.71 -7.07 -6.64
N PRO A 62 4.86 -7.19 -5.94
CA PRO A 62 5.56 -8.47 -5.89
C PRO A 62 4.60 -9.52 -5.32
N VAL A 63 4.48 -10.65 -6.02
CA VAL A 63 3.81 -11.82 -5.49
C VAL A 63 4.58 -12.21 -4.23
N TYR A 64 3.91 -12.11 -3.07
CA TYR A 64 4.57 -12.46 -1.83
C TYR A 64 4.95 -13.94 -1.86
N SER A 65 6.22 -14.22 -1.66
CA SER A 65 6.64 -15.60 -1.42
C SER A 65 5.89 -16.15 -0.21
N PHE A 66 5.61 -17.46 -0.22
CA PHE A 66 4.98 -18.12 0.92
C PHE A 66 5.71 -17.82 2.24
N GLN A 67 7.05 -17.74 2.20
CA GLN A 67 7.88 -17.37 3.35
C GLN A 67 7.60 -15.94 3.84
N SER A 68 7.38 -14.98 2.94
CA SER A 68 7.06 -13.60 3.31
C SER A 68 5.70 -13.52 4.02
N VAL A 69 4.71 -14.26 3.52
CA VAL A 69 3.38 -14.36 4.14
C VAL A 69 3.48 -15.01 5.51
N LEU A 70 4.20 -16.13 5.62
CA LEU A 70 4.42 -16.82 6.89
C LEU A 70 5.15 -15.94 7.90
N THR A 71 6.13 -15.15 7.47
CA THR A 71 6.85 -14.21 8.33
C THR A 71 5.96 -13.06 8.79
N ALA A 72 5.10 -12.55 7.90
CA ALA A 72 4.22 -11.43 8.21
C ALA A 72 3.10 -11.78 9.21
N PHE A 73 2.52 -12.97 9.09
CA PHE A 73 1.36 -13.37 9.90
C PHE A 73 1.68 -14.40 11.00
N GLY A 74 2.82 -15.08 10.90
CA GLY A 74 3.26 -16.08 11.86
C GLY A 74 2.18 -17.12 12.16
N LEU A 75 1.88 -17.27 13.45
CA LEU A 75 0.91 -18.24 13.95
C LEU A 75 -0.55 -17.93 13.57
N LEU A 76 -0.87 -16.72 13.11
CA LEU A 76 -2.24 -16.41 12.72
C LEU A 76 -2.70 -17.28 11.54
N LEU A 77 -1.81 -17.60 10.59
CA LEU A 77 -2.13 -18.44 9.44
C LEU A 77 -2.60 -19.86 9.83
N PRO A 78 -1.82 -20.67 10.57
CA PRO A 78 -2.27 -22.00 10.97
C PRO A 78 -3.51 -21.94 11.87
N PHE A 79 -3.61 -20.95 12.78
CA PHE A 79 -4.82 -20.80 13.60
C PHE A 79 -6.04 -20.42 12.76
N SER A 80 -5.88 -19.63 11.70
CA SER A 80 -6.98 -19.26 10.81
C SER A 80 -7.53 -20.47 10.07
N LEU A 81 -6.64 -21.37 9.61
CA LEU A 81 -7.04 -22.63 8.96
C LEU A 81 -7.76 -23.56 9.94
N ILE A 82 -7.19 -23.74 11.14
CA ILE A 82 -7.81 -24.55 12.21
C ILE A 82 -9.18 -23.97 12.58
N GLY A 83 -9.26 -22.66 12.76
CA GLY A 83 -10.50 -21.97 13.10
C GLY A 83 -11.56 -22.14 12.03
N SER A 84 -11.20 -21.91 10.77
CA SER A 84 -12.09 -22.12 9.64
C SER A 84 -12.62 -23.56 9.60
N PHE A 85 -11.76 -24.56 9.82
CA PHE A 85 -12.16 -25.97 9.88
C PHE A 85 -13.08 -26.27 11.07
N LEU A 86 -12.76 -25.78 12.26
CA LEU A 86 -13.56 -25.98 13.47
C LEU A 86 -14.93 -25.31 13.38
N ILE A 87 -14.97 -24.11 12.80
CA ILE A 87 -16.22 -23.41 12.50
C ILE A 87 -17.01 -24.31 11.55
N LEU A 88 -16.48 -24.66 10.36
CA LEU A 88 -17.15 -25.53 9.36
C LEU A 88 -17.70 -26.83 9.94
N LYS A 89 -16.98 -27.48 10.85
CA LYS A 89 -17.42 -28.72 11.52
C LYS A 89 -18.58 -28.51 12.50
N ASN A 90 -18.64 -27.34 13.14
CA ASN A 90 -19.58 -27.05 14.22
C ASN A 90 -20.69 -26.07 13.81
N ILE A 91 -20.84 -25.73 12.52
CA ILE A 91 -21.84 -24.74 12.10
C ILE A 91 -23.25 -25.33 12.20
N SER A 92 -24.02 -24.89 13.21
CA SER A 92 -25.46 -24.67 13.01
C SER A 92 -25.58 -23.45 12.07
N PHE A 93 -26.00 -23.64 10.82
CA PHE A 93 -25.97 -22.69 9.67
C PHE A 93 -26.09 -21.17 9.97
N ASN A 94 -25.08 -20.57 10.61
CA ASN A 94 -25.02 -19.13 10.83
C ASN A 94 -24.26 -18.51 9.65
N LYS A 95 -25.01 -17.75 8.85
CA LYS A 95 -24.53 -17.13 7.60
C LYS A 95 -23.34 -16.18 7.83
N ILE A 96 -23.22 -15.59 9.01
CA ILE A 96 -22.11 -14.69 9.35
C ILE A 96 -20.78 -15.44 9.31
N TRP A 97 -20.74 -16.64 9.88
CA TRP A 97 -19.53 -17.46 9.87
C TRP A 97 -19.13 -17.92 8.47
N LEU A 98 -20.11 -18.18 7.59
CA LEU A 98 -19.82 -18.48 6.17
C LEU A 98 -19.16 -17.28 5.47
N ILE A 99 -19.58 -16.06 5.76
CA ILE A 99 -18.94 -14.84 5.23
C ILE A 99 -17.52 -14.69 5.78
N ILE A 100 -17.31 -14.90 7.08
CA ILE A 100 -15.99 -14.79 7.70
C ILE A 100 -15.03 -15.84 7.12
N ILE A 101 -15.49 -17.08 6.96
CA ILE A 101 -14.71 -18.15 6.34
C ILE A 101 -14.43 -17.83 4.87
N SER A 102 -15.42 -17.34 4.12
CA SER A 102 -15.21 -17.00 2.71
C SER A 102 -14.22 -15.84 2.55
N LEU A 103 -14.20 -14.88 3.46
CA LEU A 103 -13.17 -13.84 3.51
C LEU A 103 -11.79 -14.40 3.83
N SER A 104 -11.69 -15.34 4.78
CA SER A 104 -10.41 -15.99 5.14
C SER A 104 -9.86 -16.82 3.97
N ILE A 105 -10.65 -17.77 3.47
CA ILE A 105 -10.25 -18.66 2.37
C ILE A 105 -10.10 -17.88 1.06
N GLY A 106 -11.02 -16.97 0.77
CA GLY A 106 -10.98 -16.12 -0.42
C GLY A 106 -9.73 -15.25 -0.46
N GLY A 107 -9.30 -14.71 0.69
CA GLY A 107 -8.06 -13.96 0.78
C GLY A 107 -6.81 -14.83 0.58
N TRP A 108 -6.81 -16.07 1.08
CA TRP A 108 -5.74 -17.05 0.79
C TRP A 108 -5.60 -17.32 -0.70
N VAL A 109 -6.72 -17.59 -1.38
CA VAL A 109 -6.73 -17.83 -2.83
C VAL A 109 -6.29 -16.55 -3.56
N ALA A 110 -6.86 -15.39 -3.21
CA ALA A 110 -6.54 -14.12 -3.84
C ALA A 110 -5.07 -13.72 -3.71
N LEU A 111 -4.41 -14.08 -2.61
CA LEU A 111 -2.99 -13.78 -2.39
C LEU A 111 -2.08 -14.49 -3.38
N PHE A 112 -2.42 -15.72 -3.77
CA PHE A 112 -1.61 -16.54 -4.67
C PHE A 112 -2.09 -16.53 -6.12
N LEU A 113 -3.24 -15.92 -6.42
CA LEU A 113 -3.64 -15.68 -7.80
C LEU A 113 -2.65 -14.71 -8.46
N PRO A 114 -2.29 -14.86 -9.74
CA PRO A 114 -1.38 -13.94 -10.42
C PRO A 114 -2.10 -12.68 -10.93
N LEU A 115 -2.80 -11.93 -10.05
CA LEU A 115 -3.45 -10.66 -10.42
C LEU A 115 -2.63 -9.46 -9.97
N TYR A 116 -2.67 -8.36 -10.73
CA TYR A 116 -1.97 -7.11 -10.40
C TYR A 116 -2.51 -6.40 -9.15
N ILE A 117 -3.57 -6.92 -8.50
CA ILE A 117 -4.30 -6.24 -7.40
C ILE A 117 -4.19 -7.02 -6.08
N ASN A 118 -3.49 -8.16 -6.03
CA ASN A 118 -3.56 -9.09 -4.87
C ASN A 118 -3.21 -8.42 -3.54
N ASN A 119 -2.17 -7.58 -3.51
CA ASN A 119 -1.73 -6.95 -2.26
C ASN A 119 -2.75 -5.92 -1.74
N LYS A 120 -3.67 -5.42 -2.59
CA LYS A 120 -4.77 -4.55 -2.18
C LYS A 120 -5.96 -5.35 -1.65
N LEU A 121 -6.20 -6.55 -2.18
CA LEU A 121 -7.22 -7.49 -1.68
C LEU A 121 -6.89 -8.01 -0.28
N PHE A 122 -5.62 -7.92 0.11
CA PHE A 122 -5.11 -8.23 1.44
C PHE A 122 -5.81 -7.50 2.59
N LEU A 123 -6.29 -6.27 2.37
CA LEU A 123 -6.99 -5.47 3.40
C LEU A 123 -8.24 -6.16 3.91
N GLY A 124 -9.04 -6.76 3.02
CA GLY A 124 -10.25 -7.50 3.40
C GLY A 124 -9.95 -8.86 4.03
N TRP A 125 -8.78 -9.43 3.75
CA TRP A 125 -8.39 -10.75 4.25
C TRP A 125 -8.11 -10.77 5.75
N TYR A 126 -7.53 -9.68 6.30
CA TYR A 126 -7.19 -9.60 7.73
C TYR A 126 -8.36 -9.90 8.66
N LEU A 127 -9.55 -9.43 8.32
CA LEU A 127 -10.74 -9.64 9.15
C LEU A 127 -11.08 -11.13 9.26
N GLY A 128 -11.15 -11.83 8.13
CA GLY A 128 -11.41 -13.26 8.09
C GLY A 128 -10.33 -14.05 8.82
N LEU A 129 -9.06 -13.69 8.58
CA LEU A 129 -7.91 -14.32 9.21
C LEU A 129 -7.95 -14.16 10.74
N ILE A 130 -8.04 -12.94 11.26
CA ILE A 130 -8.03 -12.65 12.70
C ILE A 130 -9.20 -13.33 13.41
N LEU A 131 -10.42 -13.23 12.87
CA LEU A 131 -11.61 -13.78 13.54
C LEU A 131 -11.57 -15.31 13.59
N THR A 132 -11.14 -15.96 12.51
CA THR A 132 -11.00 -17.43 12.49
C THR A 132 -9.85 -17.88 13.40
N SER A 133 -8.71 -17.19 13.42
CA SER A 133 -7.62 -17.49 14.36
C SER A 133 -8.04 -17.33 15.81
N ALA A 134 -8.76 -16.25 16.14
CA ALA A 134 -9.29 -16.01 17.47
C ALA A 134 -10.27 -17.11 17.89
N TYR A 135 -11.19 -17.50 17.00
CA TYR A 135 -12.10 -18.61 17.25
C TYR A 135 -11.35 -19.91 17.56
N ALA A 136 -10.31 -20.24 16.78
CA ALA A 136 -9.48 -21.42 17.02
C ALA A 136 -8.83 -21.39 18.41
N LEU A 137 -8.25 -20.25 18.78
CA LEU A 137 -7.61 -20.07 20.09
C LEU A 137 -8.61 -20.25 21.22
N VAL A 138 -9.76 -19.57 21.16
CA VAL A 138 -10.82 -19.69 22.17
C VAL A 138 -11.31 -21.14 22.27
N TYR A 139 -11.56 -21.79 21.13
CA TYR A 139 -11.99 -23.18 21.11
C TYR A 139 -10.98 -24.13 21.76
N ILE A 140 -9.68 -23.96 21.48
CA ILE A 140 -8.60 -24.78 22.06
C ILE A 140 -8.50 -24.56 23.58
N ILE A 141 -8.63 -23.31 24.00
CA ILE A 141 -8.61 -22.88 25.39
C ILE A 141 -9.78 -23.51 26.16
N ASP A 142 -11.00 -23.39 25.64
CA ASP A 142 -12.22 -23.81 26.31
C ASP A 142 -12.38 -25.33 26.38
N ASN A 143 -11.98 -26.05 25.33
CA ASN A 143 -12.06 -27.52 25.30
C ASN A 143 -10.97 -28.24 26.11
N GLN A 144 -10.22 -27.52 26.94
CA GLN A 144 -9.15 -28.07 27.80
C GLN A 144 -8.14 -28.95 27.03
N LEU A 145 -7.98 -28.75 25.72
CA LEU A 145 -7.10 -29.58 24.89
C LEU A 145 -5.64 -29.52 25.35
N LEU A 146 -5.27 -28.45 26.06
CA LEU A 146 -3.93 -28.22 26.58
C LEU A 146 -3.73 -28.75 28.02
N GLY A 147 -4.79 -29.22 28.68
CA GLY A 147 -4.77 -29.78 30.03
C GLY A 147 -4.02 -28.91 31.04
N ARG A 148 -3.13 -29.54 31.82
CA ARG A 148 -2.29 -28.86 32.84
C ARG A 148 -1.30 -27.84 32.28
N TRP A 149 -0.99 -27.89 30.98
CA TRP A 149 -0.01 -27.03 30.32
C TRP A 149 -0.61 -25.79 29.68
N ARG A 150 -1.92 -25.57 29.83
CA ARG A 150 -2.65 -24.45 29.23
C ARG A 150 -1.96 -23.10 29.43
N SER A 151 -1.56 -22.77 30.66
CA SER A 151 -0.92 -21.48 30.94
C SER A 151 0.42 -21.33 30.20
N ALA A 152 1.25 -22.38 30.18
CA ALA A 152 2.55 -22.34 29.51
C ALA A 152 2.40 -22.13 28.00
N TRP A 153 1.46 -22.85 27.36
CA TRP A 153 1.18 -22.70 25.93
C TRP A 153 0.64 -21.33 25.56
N LEU A 154 -0.28 -20.77 26.37
CA LEU A 154 -0.80 -19.43 26.14
C LEU A 154 0.30 -18.38 26.29
N THR A 155 1.13 -18.48 27.33
CA THR A 155 2.28 -17.60 27.50
C THR A 155 3.23 -17.69 26.30
N LEU A 156 3.52 -18.90 25.81
CA LEU A 156 4.38 -19.10 24.64
C LEU A 156 3.80 -18.47 23.37
N ILE A 157 2.51 -18.68 23.09
CA ILE A 157 1.82 -18.08 21.92
C ILE A 157 1.89 -16.55 22.01
N VAL A 158 1.60 -15.98 23.18
CA VAL A 158 1.67 -14.53 23.41
C VAL A 158 3.09 -14.01 23.19
N ILE A 159 4.11 -14.69 23.72
CA ILE A 159 5.52 -14.33 23.53
C ILE A 159 5.89 -14.33 22.04
N ILE A 160 5.47 -15.34 21.28
CA ILE A 160 5.74 -15.44 19.83
C ILE A 160 5.05 -14.31 19.05
N ILE A 161 3.79 -14.00 19.39
CA ILE A 161 3.06 -12.90 18.73
C ILE A 161 3.70 -11.55 19.05
N ILE A 162 4.08 -11.31 20.31
CA ILE A 162 4.72 -10.06 20.74
C ILE A 162 6.11 -9.92 20.11
N SER A 163 6.92 -10.97 20.06
CA SER A 163 8.29 -10.90 19.54
C SER A 163 8.33 -10.51 18.07
N GLY A 164 7.40 -11.00 17.24
CA GLY A 164 7.27 -10.60 15.84
C GLY A 164 7.00 -9.10 15.68
N ASN A 165 6.07 -8.56 16.48
CA ASN A 165 5.77 -7.13 16.48
C ASN A 165 6.98 -6.30 16.95
N VAL A 166 7.63 -6.71 18.05
CA VAL A 166 8.82 -6.03 18.57
C VAL A 166 9.94 -6.01 17.53
N ALA A 167 10.23 -7.13 16.87
CA ALA A 167 11.26 -7.19 15.83
C ALA A 167 10.95 -6.22 14.67
N PHE A 168 9.68 -6.16 14.23
CA PHE A 168 9.24 -5.24 13.18
C PHE A 168 9.43 -3.77 13.58
N TYR A 169 8.96 -3.37 14.76
CA TYR A 169 9.08 -1.99 15.25
C TYR A 169 10.53 -1.61 15.55
N SER A 170 11.32 -2.52 16.13
CA SER A 170 12.76 -2.29 16.38
C SER A 170 13.51 -1.97 15.11
N LYS A 171 13.25 -2.67 14.00
CA LYS A 171 13.86 -2.36 12.69
C LYS A 171 13.49 -0.96 12.20
N ARG A 172 12.24 -0.54 12.39
CA ARG A 172 11.78 0.81 12.02
C ARG A 172 12.44 1.90 12.87
N VAL A 173 12.57 1.65 14.17
CA VAL A 173 13.26 2.55 15.10
C VAL A 173 14.76 2.65 14.75
N LEU A 174 15.42 1.54 14.43
CA LEU A 174 16.81 1.55 13.96
C LEU A 174 16.96 2.36 12.66
N ASN A 175 16.02 2.21 11.71
CA ASN A 175 16.01 2.98 10.46
C ASN A 175 15.86 4.50 10.71
N LEU A 176 15.13 4.91 11.76
CA LEU A 176 15.05 6.32 12.16
C LEU A 176 16.40 6.83 12.69
N PHE A 177 17.10 6.03 13.49
CA PHE A 177 18.39 6.43 14.06
C PHE A 177 19.51 6.58 13.01
N ILE A 178 19.46 5.80 11.93
CA ILE A 178 20.42 5.90 10.81
C ILE A 178 20.02 6.96 9.78
N LEU A 179 18.96 7.74 10.04
CA LEU A 179 18.48 8.83 9.19
C LEU A 179 18.24 8.41 7.73
N GLN A 180 17.80 7.18 7.52
CA GLN A 180 17.57 6.64 6.18
C GLN A 180 16.13 6.85 5.71
N TYR A 181 15.99 7.23 4.44
CA TYR A 181 14.72 7.16 3.72
C TYR A 181 14.20 5.70 3.73
N PRO A 182 12.89 5.44 3.87
CA PRO A 182 11.77 6.40 3.95
C PRO A 182 11.39 6.82 5.37
N CYS A 183 12.17 6.46 6.40
CA CYS A 183 11.80 6.75 7.79
C CYS A 183 12.23 8.16 8.23
N TYR A 184 13.26 8.71 7.59
CA TYR A 184 13.73 10.07 7.83
C TYR A 184 13.63 10.91 6.56
N LEU A 185 13.20 12.16 6.74
CA LEU A 185 13.19 13.18 5.70
C LEU A 185 13.97 14.39 6.21
N PRO A 186 15.04 14.82 5.50
CA PRO A 186 15.79 16.02 5.87
C PRO A 186 14.90 17.26 5.93
N HIS A 187 15.15 18.16 6.88
CA HIS A 187 14.36 19.39 7.03
C HIS A 187 14.45 20.28 5.79
N GLU A 188 15.63 20.31 5.16
CA GLU A 188 15.94 21.02 3.94
C GLU A 188 15.05 20.57 2.77
N TYR A 189 14.69 19.29 2.73
CA TYR A 189 13.72 18.76 1.75
C TYR A 189 12.34 19.39 1.90
N PHE A 190 11.93 19.63 3.14
CA PHE A 190 10.65 20.26 3.42
C PHE A 190 10.68 21.75 3.07
N LEU A 191 11.81 22.43 3.30
CA LEU A 191 11.97 23.84 2.94
C LEU A 191 11.90 24.07 1.43
N SER A 192 12.53 23.21 0.63
CA SER A 192 12.45 23.30 -0.84
C SER A 192 11.02 23.09 -1.35
N ALA A 193 10.29 22.12 -0.79
CA ALA A 193 8.90 21.89 -1.14
C ALA A 193 7.97 23.02 -0.67
N ARG A 194 8.23 23.60 0.50
CA ARG A 194 7.49 24.78 0.97
C ARG A 194 7.73 25.98 0.07
N TRP A 195 8.97 26.21 -0.37
CA TRP A 195 9.28 27.26 -1.33
C TRP A 195 8.51 27.04 -2.63
N LEU A 196 8.48 25.81 -3.17
CA LEU A 196 7.68 25.50 -4.36
C LEU A 196 6.21 25.78 -4.14
N LYS A 197 5.64 25.38 -2.99
CA LYS A 197 4.24 25.65 -2.66
C LYS A 197 3.90 27.13 -2.79
N ASP A 198 4.81 28.00 -2.34
CA ASP A 198 4.60 29.44 -2.29
C ASP A 198 4.97 30.14 -3.63
N ASN A 199 5.71 29.48 -4.52
CA ASN A 199 6.29 30.07 -5.74
C ASN A 199 5.99 29.32 -7.06
N SER A 200 5.05 28.37 -7.03
CA SER A 200 4.61 27.59 -8.20
C SER A 200 3.09 27.56 -8.32
N SER A 201 2.61 27.12 -9.48
CA SER A 201 1.21 26.88 -9.79
C SER A 201 0.90 25.37 -9.78
N LEU A 202 -0.37 25.01 -9.57
CA LEU A 202 -0.87 23.63 -9.72
C LEU A 202 -0.64 23.06 -11.12
N ASN A 203 -0.45 23.93 -12.11
CA ASN A 203 -0.17 23.52 -13.48
C ASN A 203 1.30 23.23 -13.74
N ASP A 204 2.19 23.78 -12.91
CA ASP A 204 3.63 23.63 -13.06
C ASP A 204 4.02 22.17 -12.80
N SER A 205 5.20 21.80 -13.30
CA SER A 205 5.73 20.47 -13.14
C SER A 205 7.22 20.44 -12.81
N ILE A 206 7.60 19.46 -11.98
CA ILE A 206 8.98 19.27 -11.54
C ILE A 206 9.56 17.96 -12.03
N LEU A 207 10.81 18.02 -12.45
CA LEU A 207 11.66 16.87 -12.70
C LEU A 207 12.41 16.49 -11.42
N THR A 208 12.14 15.30 -10.91
CA THR A 208 12.85 14.67 -9.79
C THR A 208 13.20 13.23 -10.13
N LEU A 209 14.01 12.57 -9.29
CA LEU A 209 14.06 11.10 -9.27
C LEU A 209 12.78 10.50 -8.66
N ASP A 210 12.57 9.20 -8.90
CA ASP A 210 11.30 8.50 -8.68
C ASP A 210 10.76 8.58 -7.25
N GLN A 211 11.63 8.35 -6.29
CA GLN A 211 11.32 8.23 -4.86
C GLN A 211 10.83 9.53 -4.24
N TRP A 212 11.02 10.67 -4.92
CA TRP A 212 10.81 11.99 -4.35
C TRP A 212 9.65 12.79 -4.93
N GLY A 213 9.21 12.46 -6.13
CA GLY A 213 8.17 13.27 -6.78
C GLY A 213 6.83 13.23 -6.05
N THR A 214 6.45 12.09 -5.42
CA THR A 214 5.23 12.03 -4.60
C THR A 214 5.30 13.01 -3.43
N PHE A 215 6.48 13.20 -2.84
CA PHE A 215 6.64 14.15 -1.75
C PHE A 215 6.32 15.58 -2.21
N TYR A 216 6.91 16.05 -3.31
CA TYR A 216 6.62 17.39 -3.83
C TYR A 216 5.17 17.56 -4.27
N ILE A 217 4.56 16.55 -4.90
CA ILE A 217 3.13 16.59 -5.20
C ILE A 217 2.33 16.80 -3.90
N SER A 218 2.63 16.05 -2.85
CA SER A 218 1.88 16.11 -1.58
C SER A 218 2.06 17.43 -0.82
N GLN A 219 3.25 18.04 -0.89
CA GLN A 219 3.57 19.22 -0.09
C GLN A 219 3.34 20.53 -0.84
N ALA A 220 3.62 20.55 -2.14
CA ALA A 220 3.63 21.76 -2.95
C ALA A 220 2.47 21.84 -3.97
N GLY A 221 1.80 20.72 -4.27
CA GLY A 221 0.60 20.70 -5.11
C GLY A 221 0.84 20.81 -6.62
N LEU A 222 2.10 20.93 -7.06
CA LEU A 222 2.47 20.87 -8.48
C LEU A 222 2.53 19.42 -9.00
N LYS A 223 2.66 19.26 -10.31
CA LYS A 223 2.80 17.95 -10.96
C LYS A 223 4.24 17.45 -10.84
N SER A 224 4.45 16.14 -10.73
CA SER A 224 5.80 15.57 -10.84
C SER A 224 5.93 14.71 -12.10
N PHE A 225 7.08 14.80 -12.77
CA PHE A 225 7.38 13.98 -13.94
C PHE A 225 7.38 12.49 -13.59
N VAL A 226 8.06 12.14 -12.49
CA VAL A 226 8.07 10.81 -11.86
C VAL A 226 7.73 11.03 -10.39
N GLY A 227 6.97 10.15 -9.74
CA GLY A 227 6.73 10.32 -8.30
C GLY A 227 6.08 9.15 -7.59
N SER A 228 5.13 8.48 -8.23
CA SER A 228 4.39 7.35 -7.68
C SER A 228 4.43 6.17 -8.63
N ASN A 229 4.27 4.95 -8.12
CA ASN A 229 4.09 3.76 -8.95
C ASN A 229 2.81 3.80 -9.80
N GLN A 230 1.99 4.83 -9.64
CA GLN A 230 0.73 5.06 -10.34
C GLN A 230 0.87 5.99 -11.56
N VAL A 231 2.08 6.46 -11.89
CA VAL A 231 2.34 7.32 -13.04
C VAL A 231 2.24 6.53 -14.35
N TYR A 232 1.62 7.12 -15.39
CA TYR A 232 1.60 6.55 -16.73
C TYR A 232 3.00 6.47 -17.33
N GLN A 233 3.36 5.31 -17.92
CA GLN A 233 4.71 5.02 -18.44
C GLN A 233 5.83 5.21 -17.41
N LEU A 234 5.61 4.78 -16.16
CA LEU A 234 6.56 4.92 -15.06
C LEU A 234 7.98 4.47 -15.44
N LEU A 235 8.16 3.24 -15.93
CA LEU A 235 9.49 2.70 -16.27
C LEU A 235 10.25 3.62 -17.22
N LYS A 236 9.63 3.97 -18.36
CA LYS A 236 10.20 4.89 -19.34
C LYS A 236 10.53 6.25 -18.75
N LYS A 237 9.64 6.84 -17.95
CA LYS A 237 9.87 8.15 -17.34
C LYS A 237 10.96 8.11 -16.27
N THR A 238 11.04 7.03 -15.51
CA THR A 238 12.12 6.80 -14.53
C THR A 238 13.47 6.65 -15.21
N GLU A 239 13.54 5.91 -16.32
CA GLU A 239 14.74 5.79 -17.14
C GLU A 239 15.13 7.14 -17.74
N LEU A 240 14.18 7.90 -18.29
CA LEU A 240 14.43 9.25 -18.82
C LEU A 240 14.88 10.23 -17.74
N SER A 241 14.27 10.21 -16.55
CA SER A 241 14.69 11.03 -15.42
C SER A 241 16.11 10.67 -14.99
N ARG A 242 16.43 9.37 -14.87
CA ARG A 242 17.79 8.92 -14.55
C ARG A 242 18.81 9.34 -15.61
N TRP A 243 18.49 9.12 -16.89
CA TRP A 243 19.32 9.57 -18.01
C TRP A 243 19.58 11.08 -17.98
N PHE A 244 18.56 11.89 -17.67
CA PHE A 244 18.70 13.34 -17.57
C PHE A 244 19.77 13.72 -16.52
N TYR A 245 19.82 13.04 -15.38
CA TYR A 245 20.77 13.31 -14.29
C TYR A 245 22.16 12.67 -14.46
N GLN A 246 22.41 11.85 -15.49
CA GLN A 246 23.64 11.05 -15.59
C GLN A 246 24.94 11.85 -15.81
N ASN A 247 24.93 12.82 -16.72
CA ASN A 247 26.12 13.57 -17.14
C ASN A 247 25.74 14.97 -17.65
N ASN A 248 26.71 15.79 -18.06
CA ASN A 248 26.46 17.12 -18.63
C ASN A 248 26.35 17.15 -20.16
N ASP A 249 26.40 15.99 -20.81
CA ASP A 249 26.34 15.87 -22.27
C ASP A 249 24.88 15.94 -22.77
N GLN A 250 24.68 15.97 -24.09
CA GLN A 250 23.35 15.87 -24.71
C GLN A 250 22.38 17.00 -24.31
N ASP A 251 22.87 18.23 -24.23
CA ASP A 251 22.06 19.39 -23.84
C ASP A 251 20.88 19.64 -24.79
N GLU A 252 21.05 19.38 -26.09
CA GLU A 252 19.95 19.49 -27.06
C GLU A 252 18.82 18.51 -26.74
N GLU A 253 19.16 17.24 -26.49
CA GLU A 253 18.20 16.20 -26.16
C GLU A 253 17.54 16.45 -24.81
N LYS A 254 18.28 16.95 -23.82
CA LYS A 254 17.74 17.32 -22.51
C LYS A 254 16.77 18.49 -22.59
N ARG A 255 17.09 19.53 -23.36
CA ARG A 255 16.16 20.63 -23.64
C ARG A 255 14.91 20.14 -24.37
N ALA A 256 15.08 19.31 -25.40
CA ALA A 256 13.96 18.71 -26.12
C ALA A 256 13.06 17.90 -25.18
N MET A 257 13.63 17.18 -24.21
CA MET A 257 12.91 16.44 -23.19
C MET A 257 12.14 17.37 -22.24
N LEU A 258 12.78 18.41 -21.70
CA LEU A 258 12.11 19.41 -20.85
C LEU A 258 10.93 20.05 -21.58
N LYS A 259 11.11 20.42 -22.85
CA LYS A 259 10.08 21.00 -23.71
C LYS A 259 8.95 20.04 -24.03
N GLN A 260 9.29 18.81 -24.43
CA GLN A 260 8.32 17.78 -24.82
C GLN A 260 7.37 17.44 -23.66
N TYR A 261 7.89 17.41 -22.43
CA TYR A 261 7.10 17.07 -21.26
C TYR A 261 6.57 18.29 -20.48
N GLY A 262 6.87 19.51 -20.93
CA GLY A 262 6.43 20.75 -20.31
C GLY A 262 6.93 20.88 -18.86
N LEU A 263 8.22 20.62 -18.65
CA LEU A 263 8.84 20.66 -17.32
C LEU A 263 9.25 22.09 -16.97
N ASP A 264 8.76 22.58 -15.83
CA ASP A 264 8.97 23.97 -15.38
C ASP A 264 10.10 24.08 -14.36
N PHE A 265 10.35 23.00 -13.61
CA PHE A 265 11.37 22.95 -12.58
C PHE A 265 12.25 21.70 -12.68
N VAL A 266 13.52 21.86 -12.35
CA VAL A 266 14.51 20.78 -12.19
C VAL A 266 15.05 20.82 -10.78
N LEU A 267 14.96 19.70 -10.06
CA LEU A 267 15.53 19.57 -8.72
C LEU A 267 16.98 19.11 -8.80
N SER A 268 17.85 19.66 -7.95
CA SER A 268 19.19 19.15 -7.71
C SER A 268 19.41 19.02 -6.21
N SER A 269 19.43 17.79 -5.72
CA SER A 269 19.74 17.48 -4.32
C SER A 269 20.82 16.38 -4.24
N PRO A 270 21.30 16.00 -3.03
CA PRO A 270 22.20 14.87 -2.88
C PRO A 270 21.64 13.56 -3.45
N PHE A 271 20.31 13.41 -3.56
CA PHE A 271 19.70 12.23 -4.16
C PHE A 271 19.79 12.25 -5.69
N GLU A 272 19.47 13.36 -6.34
CA GLU A 272 19.62 13.50 -7.80
C GLU A 272 21.09 13.33 -8.21
N LYS A 273 22.03 13.81 -7.39
CA LYS A 273 23.47 13.62 -7.61
C LYS A 273 23.94 12.16 -7.49
N GLN A 274 23.17 11.27 -6.86
CA GLN A 274 23.50 9.84 -6.85
C GLN A 274 23.25 9.19 -8.23
N ALA A 275 22.40 9.79 -9.08
CA ALA A 275 22.15 9.28 -10.41
C ALA A 275 23.24 9.64 -11.43
N GLY A 276 24.07 10.66 -11.14
CA GLY A 276 25.19 11.03 -12.00
C GLY A 276 25.76 12.43 -11.75
N SER A 277 26.50 12.93 -12.73
CA SER A 277 27.28 14.17 -12.63
C SER A 277 26.63 15.39 -13.31
N TYR A 278 25.35 15.32 -13.68
CA TYR A 278 24.65 16.47 -14.27
C TYR A 278 24.68 17.68 -13.32
N ASP A 279 25.13 18.81 -13.86
CA ASP A 279 25.23 20.08 -13.15
C ASP A 279 24.33 21.13 -13.80
N PRO A 280 23.11 21.35 -13.27
CA PRO A 280 22.18 22.34 -13.80
C PRO A 280 22.70 23.78 -13.69
N SER A 281 23.68 24.06 -12.81
CA SER A 281 24.22 25.42 -12.68
C SER A 281 25.06 25.86 -13.87
N SER A 282 25.54 24.91 -14.67
CA SER A 282 26.30 25.17 -15.89
C SER A 282 25.43 25.44 -17.12
N LYS A 283 24.11 25.30 -17.00
CA LYS A 283 23.17 25.28 -18.12
C LYS A 283 22.47 26.63 -18.28
N ASN A 284 22.57 27.21 -19.47
CA ASN A 284 21.98 28.51 -19.76
C ASN A 284 20.44 28.50 -19.85
N TYR A 285 19.84 27.33 -20.09
CA TYR A 285 18.37 27.14 -20.14
C TYR A 285 17.73 26.91 -18.76
N LEU A 286 18.51 27.04 -17.68
CA LEU A 286 18.08 26.83 -16.30
C LEU A 286 18.45 28.04 -15.43
N GLU A 287 17.46 28.61 -14.74
CA GLU A 287 17.66 29.70 -13.77
C GLU A 287 17.54 29.15 -12.35
N LYS A 288 18.56 29.35 -11.51
CA LYS A 288 18.47 28.94 -10.10
C LYS A 288 17.53 29.86 -9.33
N VAL A 289 16.44 29.31 -8.82
CA VAL A 289 15.38 30.06 -8.11
C VAL A 289 15.30 29.75 -6.61
N TYR A 290 15.91 28.64 -6.18
CA TYR A 290 16.03 28.25 -4.77
C TYR A 290 17.39 27.58 -4.52
N ASP A 291 18.00 27.87 -3.38
CA ASP A 291 19.24 27.25 -2.91
C ASP A 291 19.33 27.40 -1.38
N ASP A 292 19.32 26.28 -0.66
CA ASP A 292 19.58 26.25 0.80
C ASP A 292 20.91 25.53 1.11
N GLY A 293 21.75 25.31 0.10
CA GLY A 293 22.99 24.55 0.19
C GLY A 293 22.79 23.03 0.10
N TRP A 294 21.60 22.52 0.43
CA TRP A 294 21.27 21.10 0.37
C TRP A 294 20.48 20.78 -0.92
N ALA A 295 19.35 21.44 -1.16
CA ALA A 295 18.56 21.37 -2.38
C ALA A 295 18.67 22.66 -3.18
N ARG A 296 18.70 22.51 -4.49
CA ARG A 296 18.62 23.60 -5.46
C ARG A 296 17.49 23.34 -6.43
N ILE A 297 16.70 24.35 -6.70
CA ILE A 297 15.64 24.28 -7.70
C ILE A 297 15.99 25.24 -8.82
N TYR A 298 15.90 24.73 -10.04
CA TYR A 298 16.12 25.49 -11.25
C TYR A 298 14.81 25.60 -12.00
N ARG A 299 14.43 26.81 -12.37
CA ARG A 299 13.31 27.08 -13.28
C ARG A 299 13.82 26.93 -14.70
N VAL A 300 13.03 26.25 -15.53
CA VAL A 300 13.32 26.10 -16.96
C VAL A 300 12.92 27.38 -17.68
N ILE A 301 13.82 27.94 -18.51
CA ILE A 301 13.57 29.17 -19.27
C ILE A 301 12.98 28.78 -20.63
N PRO A 302 11.68 28.97 -20.88
CA PRO A 302 11.01 28.45 -22.08
C PRO A 302 11.56 29.00 -23.39
N GLU A 303 12.08 30.23 -23.38
CA GLU A 303 12.65 30.90 -24.56
C GLU A 303 13.97 30.27 -25.01
N LEU A 304 14.61 29.47 -24.15
CA LEU A 304 15.90 28.83 -24.39
C LEU A 304 15.78 27.32 -24.63
N LEU A 305 14.55 26.81 -24.80
CA LEU A 305 14.20 25.40 -25.09
C LEU A 305 13.97 25.08 -26.56
#